data_AF-A0A498FMA2-F1
#
_entry.id   AF-A0A498FMA2-F1
#
_cell.length_a   1.000
_cell.length_b   1.000
_cell.length_c   1.000
_cell.angle_alpha   90.00
_cell.angle_beta   90.00
_cell.angle_gamma   90.00
#
_symmetry.space_group_name_H-M   'P 1'
#
loop_
_entity.id
_entity.type
_entity.pdbx_description
1 polymer ?
#
loop_
_entity_poly.entity_id
_entity_poly.type
_entity_poly.pdbx_seq_one_letter_code
_entity_poly.pdbx_strand_id
1 'polypeptide(L)'
;MTETRPTPREPDREEEADGNEDESAAVEGPPEPRAVLGRLPTDAGLRRQLAAAARSRGRTASVAAEIDEIEAELAAIEVEPVDLTAARRRVAETSGEIERLKERVAALRGDARARRAVDAEADEALDDLEAAAAELSAAQTEAIAAEQALERARAEAARNRDERRRRLRLRDRLRNRRRAARRELAEGIYPAFQRALAVVPGGDPDAAGAAPDAYDGDPVAASLAAVRVAALDGAVELRGDAARRVAAADRAARSLLRTPDVRAASDPDG
;
A
#
# COMPACT_ATOMS: atom_id res chain seq x y z
N MET A 1 56.43 -13.96 18.92
CA MET A 1 55.94 -12.59 19.15
C MET A 1 55.66 -11.96 17.81
N THR A 2 54.40 -11.94 17.40
CA THR A 2 53.93 -11.30 16.17
C THR A 2 52.68 -10.53 16.57
N GLU A 3 52.83 -9.22 16.72
CA GLU A 3 51.73 -8.29 17.02
C GLU A 3 50.96 -7.99 15.73
N THR A 4 49.69 -8.40 15.72
CA THR A 4 48.71 -8.04 14.70
C THR A 4 48.18 -6.63 15.02
N ARG A 5 48.48 -5.65 14.17
CA ARG A 5 47.82 -4.33 14.22
C ARG A 5 46.38 -4.44 13.70
N PRO A 6 45.37 -3.80 14.34
CA PRO A 6 44.02 -3.75 13.81
C PRO A 6 43.90 -2.69 12.71
N THR A 7 43.21 -3.03 11.63
CA THR A 7 42.80 -2.09 10.58
C THR A 7 41.63 -1.20 11.06
N PRO A 8 41.53 0.06 10.58
CA PRO A 8 40.44 0.95 10.97
C PRO A 8 39.12 0.54 10.30
N ARG A 9 38.03 0.55 11.08
CA ARG A 9 36.65 0.43 10.57
C ARG A 9 36.28 1.71 9.81
N GLU A 10 35.84 1.55 8.57
CA GLU A 10 35.16 2.60 7.80
C GLU A 10 33.85 3.03 8.49
N PRO A 11 33.44 4.30 8.40
CA PRO A 11 32.19 4.77 8.96
C PRO A 11 30.99 4.28 8.15
N ASP A 12 29.93 3.97 8.88
CA ASP A 12 28.64 3.51 8.40
C ASP A 12 28.12 4.37 7.24
N ARG A 13 28.03 3.76 6.05
CA ARG A 13 27.24 4.28 4.95
C ARG A 13 25.78 4.04 5.32
N GLU A 14 25.11 5.08 5.80
CA GLU A 14 23.65 5.10 5.91
C GLU A 14 23.08 4.96 4.49
N GLU A 15 22.62 3.76 4.16
CA GLU A 15 21.91 3.46 2.93
C GLU A 15 20.54 4.17 2.97
N GLU A 16 20.49 5.36 2.39
CA GLU A 16 19.26 5.98 1.88
C GLU A 16 18.71 5.12 0.73
N ALA A 17 18.00 4.06 1.07
CA ALA A 17 17.10 3.38 0.15
C ALA A 17 15.69 3.96 0.32
N ASP A 18 15.48 5.18 -0.19
CA ASP A 18 14.15 5.73 -0.44
C ASP A 18 13.58 5.06 -1.71
N GLY A 19 13.24 3.78 -1.55
CA GLY A 19 12.57 2.98 -2.57
C GLY A 19 11.09 3.32 -2.60
N ASN A 20 10.74 4.32 -3.41
CA ASN A 20 9.37 4.75 -3.69
C ASN A 20 8.60 3.73 -4.55
N GLU A 21 8.49 2.47 -4.11
CA GLU A 21 7.88 1.38 -4.89
C GLU A 21 6.49 0.94 -4.39
N ASP A 22 5.94 1.53 -3.34
CA ASP A 22 4.68 1.07 -2.74
C ASP A 22 3.54 2.11 -2.77
N GLU A 23 3.64 3.10 -3.67
CA GLU A 23 2.70 4.23 -3.73
C GLU A 23 1.38 3.94 -4.48
N SER A 24 1.28 2.93 -5.35
CA SER A 24 0.17 2.92 -6.33
C SER A 24 -0.64 1.63 -6.46
N ALA A 25 -0.42 0.60 -5.65
CA ALA A 25 -1.35 -0.53 -5.62
C ALA A 25 -2.59 -0.13 -4.81
N ALA A 26 -3.48 0.66 -5.44
CA ALA A 26 -4.84 0.88 -4.98
C ALA A 26 -5.42 -0.48 -4.55
N VAL A 27 -6.01 -0.53 -3.36
CA VAL A 27 -6.50 -1.78 -2.79
C VAL A 27 -7.83 -2.11 -3.47
N GLU A 28 -7.76 -2.60 -4.71
CA GLU A 28 -8.88 -2.86 -5.60
C GLU A 28 -9.96 -3.65 -4.86
N GLY A 29 -11.20 -3.15 -4.90
CA GLY A 29 -12.34 -3.75 -4.20
C GLY A 29 -12.58 -5.20 -4.63
N PRO A 30 -13.45 -5.95 -3.90
CA PRO A 30 -13.83 -7.28 -4.35
C PRO A 30 -14.44 -7.17 -5.77
N PRO A 31 -14.05 -8.05 -6.72
CA PRO A 31 -14.56 -7.99 -8.08
C PRO A 31 -16.07 -8.22 -8.09
N GLU A 32 -16.77 -7.48 -8.95
CA GLU A 32 -18.19 -7.66 -9.21
C GLU A 32 -18.50 -9.11 -9.61
N PRO A 33 -19.63 -9.71 -9.17
CA PRO A 33 -19.94 -11.11 -9.47
C PRO A 33 -19.88 -11.46 -10.97
N ARG A 34 -20.33 -10.54 -11.82
CA ARG A 34 -20.31 -10.71 -13.29
C ARG A 34 -18.90 -10.71 -13.87
N ALA A 35 -17.95 -9.99 -13.27
CA ALA A 35 -16.56 -10.03 -13.71
C ALA A 35 -15.92 -11.41 -13.48
N VAL A 36 -16.43 -12.18 -12.50
CA VAL A 36 -15.92 -13.52 -12.19
C VAL A 36 -16.68 -14.61 -12.95
N LEU A 37 -18.01 -14.48 -13.06
CA LEU A 37 -18.92 -15.53 -13.53
C LEU A 37 -19.54 -15.26 -14.92
N GLY A 38 -19.31 -14.09 -15.50
CA GLY A 38 -19.95 -13.67 -16.75
C GLY A 38 -19.38 -14.33 -18.02
N ARG A 39 -18.22 -14.98 -17.92
CA ARG A 39 -17.57 -15.70 -19.02
C ARG A 39 -17.00 -17.02 -18.52
N LEU A 40 -17.31 -18.11 -19.21
CA LEU A 40 -16.86 -19.46 -18.90
C LEU A 40 -16.10 -20.10 -20.08
N PRO A 41 -15.05 -20.91 -19.82
CA PRO A 41 -14.44 -21.15 -18.50
C PRO A 41 -13.79 -19.88 -17.92
N THR A 42 -13.61 -19.85 -16.61
CA THR A 42 -12.99 -18.73 -15.88
C THR A 42 -11.70 -19.19 -15.23
N ASP A 43 -10.67 -18.35 -15.24
CA ASP A 43 -9.39 -18.62 -14.57
C ASP A 43 -9.48 -18.43 -13.04
N ALA A 44 -10.64 -17.99 -12.55
CA ALA A 44 -10.89 -17.84 -11.12
C ALA A 44 -11.01 -19.22 -10.46
N GLY A 45 -10.22 -19.49 -9.42
CA GLY A 45 -10.38 -20.69 -8.59
C GLY A 45 -11.76 -20.78 -7.92
N LEU A 46 -12.22 -22.00 -7.62
CA LEU A 46 -13.58 -22.31 -7.16
C LEU A 46 -14.07 -21.42 -6.01
N ARG A 47 -13.25 -21.21 -4.96
CA ARG A 47 -13.64 -20.32 -3.84
C ARG A 47 -14.02 -18.92 -4.30
N ARG A 48 -13.30 -18.35 -5.28
CA ARG A 48 -13.57 -17.01 -5.82
C ARG A 48 -14.89 -17.00 -6.58
N GLN A 49 -15.15 -18.04 -7.37
CA GLN A 49 -16.40 -18.22 -8.10
C GLN A 49 -17.61 -18.34 -7.15
N LEU A 50 -17.50 -19.16 -6.11
CA LEU A 50 -18.57 -19.35 -5.12
C LEU A 50 -18.82 -18.09 -4.29
N ALA A 51 -17.77 -17.37 -3.90
CA ALA A 51 -17.92 -16.08 -3.23
C ALA A 51 -18.63 -15.06 -4.12
N ALA A 52 -18.33 -15.02 -5.42
CA ALA A 52 -19.05 -14.19 -6.39
C ALA A 52 -20.53 -14.61 -6.50
N ALA A 53 -20.80 -15.92 -6.58
CA ALA A 53 -22.17 -16.44 -6.61
C ALA A 53 -22.95 -16.04 -5.34
N ALA A 54 -22.34 -16.13 -4.16
CA ALA A 54 -22.95 -15.70 -2.91
C ALA A 54 -23.27 -14.19 -2.91
N ARG A 55 -22.34 -13.33 -3.36
CA ARG A 55 -22.59 -11.88 -3.47
C ARG A 55 -23.69 -11.53 -4.46
N SER A 56 -23.76 -12.22 -5.60
CA SER A 56 -24.86 -12.02 -6.57
C SER A 56 -26.25 -12.26 -5.96
N ARG A 57 -26.32 -13.05 -4.88
CA ARG A 57 -27.54 -13.31 -4.11
C ARG A 57 -27.74 -12.34 -2.94
N GLY A 58 -26.99 -11.25 -2.87
CA GLY A 58 -27.03 -10.27 -1.78
C GLY A 58 -26.45 -10.77 -0.46
N ARG A 59 -25.63 -11.84 -0.46
CA ARG A 59 -24.97 -12.30 0.78
C ARG A 59 -23.72 -11.49 1.07
N THR A 60 -23.58 -11.15 2.35
CA THR A 60 -22.47 -10.39 2.90
C THR A 60 -21.75 -11.24 3.94
N ALA A 61 -20.42 -11.14 4.02
CA ALA A 61 -19.63 -11.82 5.03
C ALA A 61 -19.79 -11.14 6.40
N SER A 62 -19.57 -11.89 7.49
CA SER A 62 -19.65 -11.33 8.84
C SER A 62 -18.61 -10.22 9.08
N VAL A 63 -17.46 -10.31 8.41
CA VAL A 63 -16.36 -9.36 8.50
C VAL A 63 -16.47 -8.16 7.54
N ALA A 64 -17.61 -7.96 6.86
CA ALA A 64 -17.74 -6.89 5.85
C ALA A 64 -17.62 -5.49 6.46
N ALA A 65 -18.29 -5.22 7.58
CA ALA A 65 -18.19 -3.92 8.25
C ALA A 65 -16.75 -3.60 8.68
N GLU A 66 -15.99 -4.61 9.10
CA GLU A 66 -14.58 -4.42 9.45
C GLU A 66 -13.70 -4.18 8.21
N ILE A 67 -14.04 -4.77 7.06
CA ILE A 67 -13.37 -4.44 5.79
C ILE A 67 -13.58 -2.97 5.46
N ASP A 68 -14.83 -2.48 5.56
CA ASP A 68 -15.18 -1.09 5.28
C ASP A 68 -14.47 -0.12 6.25
N GLU A 69 -14.38 -0.47 7.54
CA GLU A 69 -13.63 0.28 8.55
C GLU A 69 -12.14 0.38 8.22
N ILE A 70 -11.51 -0.75 7.86
CA ILE A 70 -10.09 -0.76 7.51
C ILE A 70 -9.82 0.04 6.22
N GLU A 71 -10.72 -0.04 5.24
CA GLU A 71 -10.63 0.75 4.01
C GLU A 71 -10.75 2.26 4.29
N ALA A 72 -11.67 2.66 5.18
CA ALA A 72 -11.79 4.04 5.63
C ALA A 72 -10.55 4.51 6.41
N GLU A 73 -10.02 3.67 7.31
CA GLU A 73 -8.77 3.97 8.03
C GLU A 73 -7.59 4.15 7.07
N LEU A 74 -7.49 3.32 6.02
CA LEU A 74 -6.45 3.43 5.01
C LEU A 74 -6.58 4.71 4.18
N ALA A 75 -7.80 5.08 3.82
CA ALA A 75 -8.06 6.31 3.06
C ALA A 75 -7.74 7.58 3.86
N ALA A 76 -7.84 7.52 5.19
CA ALA A 76 -7.52 8.64 6.07
C ALA A 76 -6.01 8.84 6.33
N ILE A 77 -5.14 7.89 5.92
CA ILE A 77 -3.69 8.01 6.11
C ILE A 77 -3.09 8.83 4.96
N GLU A 78 -2.77 10.08 5.27
CA GLU A 78 -2.00 10.98 4.42
C GLU A 78 -0.59 11.15 4.99
N VAL A 79 0.43 11.05 4.13
CA VAL A 79 1.83 11.13 4.55
C VAL A 79 2.58 12.09 3.63
N GLU A 80 2.90 13.27 4.14
CA GLU A 80 3.68 14.27 3.41
C GLU A 80 5.19 13.95 3.46
N PRO A 81 5.95 14.11 2.37
CA PRO A 81 7.41 14.06 2.44
C PRO A 81 7.99 15.18 3.32
N VAL A 82 9.03 14.84 4.09
CA VAL A 82 9.76 15.81 4.94
C VAL A 82 11.22 15.87 4.49
N ASP A 83 11.70 17.06 4.14
CA ASP A 83 13.09 17.29 3.74
C ASP A 83 14.01 17.52 4.94
N LEU A 84 14.47 16.41 5.54
CA LEU A 84 15.46 16.45 6.62
C LEU A 84 16.83 16.96 6.15
N THR A 85 17.16 16.80 4.88
CA THR A 85 18.47 17.16 4.33
C THR A 85 18.60 18.67 4.24
N ALA A 86 17.58 19.39 3.76
CA ALA A 86 17.55 20.84 3.77
C ALA A 86 17.62 21.40 5.19
N ALA A 87 16.90 20.80 6.14
CA ALA A 87 16.93 21.23 7.54
C ALA A 87 18.32 21.05 8.19
N ARG A 88 18.98 19.90 7.95
CA ARG A 88 20.36 19.64 8.43
C ARG A 88 21.36 20.62 7.81
N ARG A 89 21.24 20.88 6.51
CA ARG A 89 22.12 21.82 5.79
C ARG A 89 22.02 23.23 6.39
N ARG A 90 20.81 23.72 6.68
CA ARG A 90 20.59 25.03 7.33
C ARG A 90 21.27 25.14 8.70
N VAL A 91 21.21 24.08 9.52
CA VAL A 91 21.93 24.07 10.81
C VAL A 91 23.44 24.16 10.62
N ALA A 92 23.99 23.43 9.64
CA ALA A 92 25.41 23.49 9.33
C ALA A 92 25.85 24.87 8.81
N GLU A 93 25.06 25.48 7.92
CA GLU A 93 25.31 26.81 7.36
C GLU A 93 25.34 27.88 8.46
N THR A 94 24.31 27.93 9.32
CA THR A 94 24.21 28.89 10.42
C THR A 94 25.31 28.71 11.46
N SER A 95 25.69 27.47 11.76
CA SER A 95 26.82 27.17 12.64
C SER A 95 28.15 27.66 12.05
N GLY A 96 28.37 27.45 10.75
CA GLY A 96 29.56 27.96 10.04
C GLY A 96 29.60 29.49 9.92
N GLU A 97 28.45 30.16 9.83
CA GLU A 97 28.33 31.63 9.88
C GLU A 97 28.73 32.16 11.28
N ILE A 98 28.21 31.53 12.35
CA ILE A 98 28.52 31.93 13.72
C ILE A 98 30.02 31.87 14.02
N GLU A 99 30.70 30.78 13.62
CA GLU A 99 32.15 30.67 13.87
C GLU A 99 32.94 31.76 13.14
N ARG A 100 32.60 32.04 11.87
CA ARG A 100 33.21 33.15 11.11
C ARG A 100 32.98 34.51 11.79
N LEU A 101 31.78 34.76 12.30
CA LEU A 101 31.45 36.02 12.98
C LEU A 101 32.15 36.14 14.34
N LYS A 102 32.28 35.05 15.10
CA LYS A 102 33.07 35.03 16.35
C LYS A 102 34.54 35.38 16.09
N GLU A 103 35.13 34.82 15.04
CA GLU A 103 36.51 35.15 14.63
C GLU A 103 36.64 36.64 14.28
N ARG A 104 35.71 37.18 13.49
CA ARG A 104 35.67 38.60 13.12
C ARG A 104 35.57 39.51 14.35
N VAL A 105 34.65 39.22 15.27
CA VAL A 105 34.49 39.96 16.54
C VAL A 105 35.77 39.89 17.36
N ALA A 106 36.44 38.73 17.44
CA ALA A 106 37.68 38.58 18.18
C ALA A 106 38.82 39.43 17.59
N ALA A 107 38.93 39.47 16.26
CA ALA A 107 39.90 40.29 15.54
C ALA A 107 39.68 41.79 15.77
N LEU A 108 38.45 42.28 15.56
CA LEU A 108 38.09 43.69 15.76
C LEU A 108 38.28 44.13 17.22
N ARG A 109 37.94 43.26 18.18
CA ARG A 109 38.19 43.52 19.60
C ARG A 109 39.69 43.62 19.91
N GLY A 110 40.52 42.83 19.23
CA GLY A 110 41.98 42.91 19.32
C GLY A 110 42.52 44.23 18.80
N ASP A 111 42.05 44.65 17.63
CA ASP A 111 42.44 45.90 16.97
C ASP A 111 42.04 47.15 17.79
N ALA A 112 40.79 47.23 18.25
CA ALA A 112 40.32 48.33 19.10
C ALA A 112 41.12 48.42 20.42
N ARG A 113 41.59 47.30 20.97
CA ARG A 113 42.48 47.30 22.15
C ARG A 113 43.88 47.80 21.81
N ALA A 114 44.43 47.42 20.66
CA ALA A 114 45.75 47.87 20.21
C ALA A 114 45.76 49.38 19.97
N ARG A 115 44.74 49.94 19.30
CA ARG A 115 44.58 51.39 19.07
C ARG A 115 44.50 52.18 20.38
N ARG A 116 43.69 51.71 21.34
CA ARG A 116 43.63 52.32 22.69
C ARG A 116 44.96 52.25 23.46
N ALA A 117 45.76 51.21 23.27
CA ALA A 117 47.04 51.06 23.98
C ALA A 117 48.11 52.06 23.51
N VAL A 118 47.95 52.62 22.30
CA VAL A 118 48.87 53.62 21.72
C VAL A 118 48.24 55.01 21.65
N ASP A 119 47.13 55.25 22.36
CA ASP A 119 46.33 56.49 22.32
C ASP A 119 45.96 56.95 20.89
N ALA A 120 45.75 55.98 19.98
CA ALA A 120 45.23 56.25 18.64
C ALA A 120 43.70 56.33 18.65
N GLU A 121 43.15 57.08 17.68
CA GLU A 121 41.71 57.17 17.44
C GLU A 121 41.12 55.78 17.16
N ALA A 122 40.07 55.43 17.91
CA ALA A 122 39.54 54.06 17.95
C ALA A 122 38.03 54.00 17.67
N ASP A 123 37.38 55.13 17.39
CA ASP A 123 35.92 55.21 17.26
C ASP A 123 35.41 54.35 16.09
N GLU A 124 36.03 54.43 14.91
CA GLU A 124 35.70 53.57 13.77
C GLU A 124 35.88 52.07 14.09
N ALA A 125 36.92 51.72 14.86
CA ALA A 125 37.18 50.35 15.29
C ALA A 125 36.10 49.82 16.25
N LEU A 126 35.54 50.71 17.07
CA LEU A 126 34.47 50.41 18.00
C LEU A 126 33.14 50.23 17.27
N ASP A 127 32.84 51.09 16.30
CA ASP A 127 31.65 50.99 15.46
C ASP A 127 31.65 49.67 14.66
N ASP A 128 32.78 49.30 14.06
CA ASP A 128 32.94 48.03 13.36
C ASP A 128 32.75 46.82 14.30
N LEU A 129 33.28 46.90 15.52
CA LEU A 129 33.12 45.86 16.53
C LEU A 129 31.65 45.72 16.97
N GLU A 130 30.95 46.84 17.18
CA GLU A 130 29.54 46.84 17.53
C GLU A 130 28.69 46.24 16.41
N ALA A 131 28.93 46.62 15.16
CA ALA A 131 28.27 46.05 13.99
C ALA A 131 28.49 44.53 13.88
N ALA A 132 29.74 44.07 14.02
CA ALA A 132 30.06 42.63 13.97
C ALA A 132 29.43 41.85 15.14
N ALA A 133 29.32 42.45 16.33
CA ALA A 133 28.65 41.85 17.47
C ALA A 133 27.12 41.74 17.25
N ALA A 134 26.52 42.74 16.61
CA ALA A 134 25.10 42.72 16.23
C ALA A 134 24.84 41.63 15.17
N GLU A 135 25.69 41.52 14.14
CA GLU A 135 25.64 40.43 13.15
C GLU A 135 25.74 39.06 13.81
N LEU A 136 26.69 38.88 14.75
CA LEU A 136 26.84 37.63 15.50
C LEU A 136 25.57 37.28 16.30
N SER A 137 24.97 38.26 16.97
CA SER A 137 23.73 38.04 17.72
C SER A 137 22.55 37.64 16.81
N ALA A 138 22.46 38.25 15.63
CA ALA A 138 21.46 37.87 14.63
C ALA A 138 21.69 36.43 14.11
N ALA A 139 22.93 36.08 13.78
CA ALA A 139 23.28 34.73 13.33
C ALA A 139 23.01 33.65 14.40
N GLN A 140 23.29 33.96 15.67
CA GLN A 140 22.96 33.08 16.80
C GLN A 140 21.45 32.83 16.91
N THR A 141 20.65 33.88 16.69
CA THR A 141 19.19 33.76 16.67
C THR A 141 18.72 32.88 15.51
N GLU A 142 19.32 33.05 14.32
CA GLU A 142 19.00 32.21 13.16
C GLU A 142 19.38 30.73 13.37
N ALA A 143 20.52 30.45 14.00
CA ALA A 143 20.91 29.07 14.32
C ALA A 143 19.91 28.39 15.26
N ILE A 144 19.44 29.08 16.30
CA ILE A 144 18.39 28.56 17.18
C ILE A 144 17.13 28.24 16.37
N ALA A 145 16.73 29.12 15.45
CA ALA A 145 15.57 28.88 14.59
C ALA A 145 15.78 27.67 13.64
N ALA A 146 16.99 27.51 13.10
CA ALA A 146 17.35 26.38 12.24
C ALA A 146 17.33 25.05 13.00
N GLU A 147 17.87 25.03 14.23
CA GLU A 147 17.83 23.85 15.11
C GLU A 147 16.39 23.45 15.44
N GLN A 148 15.56 24.41 15.84
CA GLN A 148 14.13 24.17 16.11
C GLN A 148 13.38 23.68 14.87
N ALA A 149 13.75 24.15 13.67
CA ALA A 149 13.18 23.66 12.43
C ALA A 149 13.59 22.20 12.14
N LEU A 150 14.85 21.85 12.38
CA LEU A 150 15.35 20.48 12.26
C LEU A 150 14.68 19.53 13.25
N GLU A 151 14.47 19.95 14.50
CA GLU A 151 13.75 19.15 15.50
C GLU A 151 12.30 18.88 15.09
N ARG A 152 11.59 19.91 14.59
CA ARG A 152 10.24 19.75 14.04
C ARG A 152 10.21 18.79 12.87
N ALA A 153 11.12 18.96 11.91
CA ALA A 153 11.23 18.07 10.76
C ALA A 153 11.53 16.61 11.18
N ARG A 154 12.40 16.39 12.17
CA ARG A 154 12.67 15.04 12.71
C ARG A 154 11.43 14.42 13.35
N ALA A 155 10.69 15.19 14.14
CA ALA A 155 9.46 14.72 14.77
C ALA A 155 8.39 14.36 13.72
N GLU A 156 8.25 15.17 12.68
CA GLU A 156 7.33 14.92 11.57
C GLU A 156 7.73 13.69 10.75
N ALA A 157 9.01 13.56 10.41
CA ALA A 157 9.53 12.38 9.73
C ALA A 157 9.30 11.09 10.54
N ALA A 158 9.43 11.15 11.86
CA ALA A 158 9.12 10.02 12.74
C ALA A 158 7.62 9.65 12.71
N ARG A 159 6.72 10.64 12.78
CA ARG A 159 5.27 10.43 12.64
C ARG A 159 4.92 9.82 11.28
N ASN A 160 5.52 10.33 10.21
CA ASN A 160 5.31 9.82 8.85
C ASN A 160 5.76 8.37 8.72
N ARG A 161 6.87 7.99 9.37
CA ARG A 161 7.31 6.60 9.45
C ARG A 161 6.29 5.71 10.19
N ASP A 162 5.75 6.19 11.31
CA ASP A 162 4.76 5.45 12.08
C ASP A 162 3.44 5.28 11.31
N GLU A 163 2.99 6.31 10.59
CA GLU A 163 1.83 6.23 9.71
C GLU A 163 2.05 5.26 8.54
N ARG A 164 3.21 5.28 7.89
CA ARG A 164 3.56 4.27 6.87
C ARG A 164 3.52 2.85 7.46
N ARG A 165 4.07 2.64 8.65
CA ARG A 165 4.01 1.35 9.36
C ARG A 165 2.57 0.95 9.70
N ARG A 166 1.72 1.90 10.08
CA ARG A 166 0.29 1.67 10.31
C ARG A 166 -0.42 1.27 9.02
N ARG A 167 -0.19 1.99 7.92
CA ARG A 167 -0.74 1.68 6.59
C ARG A 167 -0.39 0.25 6.13
N LEU A 168 0.87 -0.17 6.29
CA LEU A 168 1.29 -1.54 5.97
C LEU A 168 0.53 -2.59 6.78
N ARG A 169 0.43 -2.40 8.10
CA ARG A 169 -0.34 -3.31 8.98
C ARG A 169 -1.81 -3.40 8.60
N LEU A 170 -2.43 -2.27 8.26
CA LEU A 170 -3.83 -2.22 7.81
C LEU A 170 -4.02 -2.93 6.47
N ARG A 171 -3.13 -2.75 5.48
CA ARG A 171 -3.18 -3.47 4.20
C ARG A 171 -3.13 -4.99 4.38
N ASP A 172 -2.26 -5.47 5.27
CA ASP A 172 -2.19 -6.91 5.57
C ASP A 172 -3.43 -7.42 6.29
N ARG A 173 -3.94 -6.65 7.27
CA ARG A 173 -5.21 -6.96 7.93
C ARG A 173 -6.36 -7.04 6.92
N LEU A 174 -6.46 -6.05 6.02
CA LEU A 174 -7.47 -6.00 4.96
C LEU A 174 -7.39 -7.22 4.04
N ARG A 175 -6.17 -7.58 3.61
CA ARG A 175 -5.94 -8.78 2.79
C ARG A 175 -6.43 -10.05 3.49
N ASN A 176 -6.15 -10.18 4.79
CA ASN A 176 -6.60 -11.30 5.59
C ASN A 176 -8.12 -11.31 5.79
N ARG A 177 -8.76 -10.16 6.06
CA ARG A 177 -10.21 -10.06 6.18
C ARG A 177 -10.92 -10.36 4.87
N ARG A 178 -10.40 -9.89 3.73
CA ARG A 178 -10.92 -10.25 2.40
C ARG A 178 -10.77 -11.74 2.09
N ARG A 179 -9.72 -12.41 2.59
CA ARG A 179 -9.60 -13.89 2.51
C ARG A 179 -10.67 -14.57 3.37
N ALA A 180 -10.88 -14.12 4.60
CA ALA A 180 -11.91 -14.64 5.50
C ALA A 180 -13.32 -14.46 4.89
N ALA A 181 -13.64 -13.27 4.39
CA ALA A 181 -14.92 -12.99 3.73
C ALA A 181 -15.18 -13.92 2.54
N ARG A 182 -14.17 -14.13 1.67
CA ARG A 182 -14.30 -15.08 0.55
C ARG A 182 -14.56 -16.50 1.02
N ARG A 183 -13.88 -16.93 2.08
CA ARG A 183 -14.07 -18.25 2.68
C ARG A 183 -15.49 -18.42 3.21
N GLU A 184 -15.97 -17.50 4.06
CA GLU A 184 -17.32 -17.54 4.62
C GLU A 184 -18.41 -17.58 3.54
N LEU A 185 -18.28 -16.72 2.52
CA LEU A 185 -19.24 -16.65 1.42
C LEU A 185 -19.26 -17.95 0.60
N ALA A 186 -18.08 -18.49 0.29
CA ALA A 186 -17.95 -19.74 -0.46
C ALA A 186 -18.52 -20.94 0.33
N GLU A 187 -18.19 -21.05 1.61
CA GLU A 187 -18.69 -22.10 2.51
C GLU A 187 -20.22 -22.00 2.67
N GLY A 188 -20.76 -20.79 2.84
CA GLY A 188 -22.20 -20.58 3.03
C GLY A 188 -23.05 -20.96 1.82
N ILE A 189 -22.50 -20.90 0.59
CA ILE A 189 -23.20 -21.30 -0.64
C ILE A 189 -22.87 -22.75 -1.06
N TYR A 190 -21.88 -23.38 -0.42
CA TYR A 190 -21.36 -24.69 -0.83
C TYR A 190 -22.41 -25.81 -0.93
N PRO A 191 -23.35 -25.95 0.02
CA PRO A 191 -24.39 -26.97 -0.10
C PRO A 191 -25.31 -26.78 -1.32
N ALA A 192 -25.51 -25.54 -1.78
CA ALA A 192 -26.28 -25.28 -3.00
C ALA A 192 -25.48 -25.63 -4.26
N PHE A 193 -24.17 -25.41 -4.22
CA PHE A 193 -23.24 -25.83 -5.28
C PHE A 193 -23.21 -27.36 -5.44
N GLN A 194 -23.10 -28.13 -4.34
CA GLN A 194 -23.16 -29.59 -4.38
C GLN A 194 -24.44 -30.10 -5.08
N ARG A 195 -25.60 -29.52 -4.75
CA ARG A 195 -26.87 -29.86 -5.42
C ARG A 195 -26.89 -29.44 -6.89
N ALA A 196 -26.18 -28.38 -7.27
CA ALA A 196 -26.08 -27.94 -8.64
C ALA A 196 -25.21 -28.87 -9.50
N LEU A 197 -24.18 -29.50 -8.92
CA LEU A 197 -23.34 -30.49 -9.62
C LEU A 197 -24.15 -31.66 -10.18
N ALA A 198 -25.17 -32.12 -9.46
CA ALA A 198 -26.06 -33.21 -9.91
C ALA A 198 -26.83 -32.91 -11.22
N VAL A 199 -26.84 -31.65 -11.67
CA VAL A 199 -27.68 -31.19 -12.76
C VAL A 199 -26.87 -30.65 -13.94
N VAL A 200 -25.63 -30.20 -13.70
CA VAL A 200 -24.81 -29.62 -14.76
C VAL A 200 -24.04 -30.69 -15.53
N PRO A 201 -23.76 -30.48 -16.83
CA PRO A 201 -23.02 -31.43 -17.64
C PRO A 201 -21.61 -31.69 -17.09
N GLY A 202 -21.26 -32.96 -16.94
CA GLY A 202 -19.99 -33.38 -16.36
C GLY A 202 -19.86 -33.12 -14.85
N GLY A 203 -20.95 -32.73 -14.18
CA GLY A 203 -20.97 -32.57 -12.74
C GLY A 203 -21.15 -33.91 -12.03
N ASP A 204 -20.35 -34.10 -10.98
CA ASP A 204 -20.41 -35.26 -10.10
C ASP A 204 -20.55 -34.76 -8.64
N PRO A 205 -21.70 -35.00 -7.97
CA PRO A 205 -21.88 -34.65 -6.56
C PRO A 205 -20.92 -35.36 -5.62
N ASP A 206 -20.47 -36.57 -5.94
CA ASP A 206 -19.59 -37.36 -5.06
C ASP A 206 -18.16 -36.79 -5.07
N ALA A 207 -17.74 -36.21 -6.19
CA ALA A 207 -16.49 -35.47 -6.32
C ALA A 207 -16.48 -34.12 -5.57
N ALA A 208 -17.59 -33.72 -4.95
CA ALA A 208 -17.68 -32.43 -4.29
C ALA A 208 -16.90 -32.36 -2.97
N GLY A 209 -16.79 -33.46 -2.23
CA GLY A 209 -16.23 -33.42 -0.88
C GLY A 209 -16.98 -32.48 0.08
N ALA A 210 -16.41 -32.24 1.27
CA ALA A 210 -17.09 -31.54 2.37
C ALA A 210 -16.99 -30.00 2.31
N ALA A 211 -16.04 -29.44 1.57
CA ALA A 211 -15.76 -28.01 1.51
C ALA A 211 -15.17 -27.63 0.13
N PRO A 212 -15.16 -26.34 -0.26
CA PRO A 212 -14.63 -25.90 -1.55
C PRO A 212 -13.21 -26.37 -1.89
N ASP A 213 -12.38 -26.64 -0.88
CA ASP A 213 -11.00 -27.10 -1.06
C ASP A 213 -10.83 -28.59 -1.30
N ALA A 214 -11.88 -29.36 -0.99
CA ALA A 214 -11.91 -30.80 -1.19
C ALA A 214 -12.55 -31.16 -2.54
N TYR A 215 -12.90 -30.17 -3.36
CA TYR A 215 -13.44 -30.40 -4.70
C TYR A 215 -12.35 -30.97 -5.62
N ASP A 216 -12.55 -32.19 -6.10
CA ASP A 216 -11.64 -32.90 -7.00
C ASP A 216 -12.31 -33.26 -8.35
N GLY A 217 -13.43 -32.59 -8.64
CA GLY A 217 -14.18 -32.79 -9.88
C GLY A 217 -13.73 -31.89 -11.03
N ASP A 218 -14.47 -31.95 -12.12
CA ASP A 218 -14.19 -31.18 -13.33
C ASP A 218 -14.34 -29.65 -13.15
N PRO A 219 -13.29 -28.84 -13.41
CA PRO A 219 -13.35 -27.39 -13.28
C PRO A 219 -14.42 -26.69 -14.13
N VAL A 220 -14.76 -27.23 -15.31
CA VAL A 220 -15.82 -26.69 -16.18
C VAL A 220 -17.18 -26.95 -15.55
N ALA A 221 -17.41 -28.15 -15.03
CA ALA A 221 -18.65 -28.49 -14.32
C ALA A 221 -18.81 -27.66 -13.05
N ALA A 222 -17.73 -27.45 -12.29
CA ALA A 222 -17.71 -26.57 -11.14
C ALA A 222 -18.13 -25.13 -11.51
N SER A 223 -17.61 -24.61 -12.62
CA SER A 223 -17.93 -23.27 -13.08
C SER A 223 -19.39 -23.13 -13.54
N LEU A 224 -19.93 -24.13 -14.23
CA LEU A 224 -21.34 -24.19 -14.61
C LEU A 224 -22.25 -24.28 -13.36
N ALA A 225 -21.87 -25.08 -12.36
CA ALA A 225 -22.60 -25.19 -11.10
C ALA A 225 -22.56 -23.88 -10.29
N ALA A 226 -21.42 -23.18 -10.26
CA ALA A 226 -21.30 -21.87 -9.63
C ALA A 226 -22.22 -20.83 -10.30
N VAL A 227 -22.26 -20.77 -11.63
CA VAL A 227 -23.20 -19.93 -12.38
C VAL A 227 -24.65 -20.30 -12.07
N ARG A 228 -24.99 -21.59 -12.04
CA ARG A 228 -26.36 -22.06 -11.75
C ARG A 228 -26.89 -21.63 -10.39
N VAL A 229 -26.01 -21.48 -9.40
CA VAL A 229 -26.37 -21.06 -8.04
C VAL A 229 -26.41 -19.54 -7.91
N ALA A 230 -25.66 -18.82 -8.75
CA ALA A 230 -25.63 -17.37 -8.79
C ALA A 230 -26.98 -16.77 -9.23
N ALA A 231 -27.23 -15.52 -8.85
CA ALA A 231 -28.32 -14.69 -9.35
C ALA A 231 -27.71 -13.60 -10.24
N LEU A 232 -27.45 -13.94 -11.51
CA LEU A 232 -26.85 -13.02 -12.47
C LEU A 232 -27.93 -12.36 -13.32
N ASP A 233 -27.90 -11.03 -13.39
CA ASP A 233 -28.85 -10.24 -14.19
C ASP A 233 -28.39 -10.02 -15.65
N GLY A 234 -27.24 -10.57 -16.01
CA GLY A 234 -26.61 -10.38 -17.33
C GLY A 234 -26.32 -11.69 -18.07
N ALA A 235 -26.08 -11.57 -19.37
CA ALA A 235 -25.72 -12.71 -20.20
C ALA A 235 -24.43 -13.38 -19.74
N VAL A 236 -24.45 -14.70 -19.69
CA VAL A 236 -23.26 -15.55 -19.46
C VAL A 236 -22.71 -16.01 -20.81
N GLU A 237 -21.46 -15.68 -21.09
CA GLU A 237 -20.76 -16.10 -22.28
C GLU A 237 -20.10 -17.47 -22.05
N LEU A 238 -20.43 -18.46 -22.88
CA LEU A 238 -19.83 -19.79 -22.88
C LEU A 238 -18.85 -19.92 -24.04
N ARG A 239 -17.67 -20.49 -23.77
CA ARG A 239 -16.61 -20.72 -24.76
C ARG A 239 -16.11 -22.17 -24.66
N GLY A 240 -15.53 -22.67 -25.76
CA GLY A 240 -14.84 -23.96 -25.80
C GLY A 240 -15.64 -25.12 -25.19
N ASP A 241 -15.03 -25.84 -24.25
CA ASP A 241 -15.66 -27.00 -23.60
C ASP A 241 -16.95 -26.67 -22.86
N ALA A 242 -17.05 -25.48 -22.24
CA ALA A 242 -18.28 -25.07 -21.57
C ALA A 242 -19.43 -24.91 -22.57
N ALA A 243 -19.17 -24.33 -23.74
CA ALA A 243 -20.16 -24.19 -24.80
C ALA A 243 -20.56 -25.56 -25.38
N ARG A 244 -19.59 -26.42 -25.71
CA ARG A 244 -19.83 -27.77 -26.25
C ARG A 244 -20.69 -28.63 -25.33
N ARG A 245 -20.38 -28.66 -24.03
CA ARG A 245 -21.11 -29.48 -23.06
C ARG A 245 -22.54 -29.00 -22.81
N VAL A 246 -22.75 -27.68 -22.79
CA VAL A 246 -24.09 -27.11 -22.65
C VAL A 246 -24.91 -27.34 -23.92
N ALA A 247 -24.30 -27.26 -25.10
CA ALA A 247 -24.96 -27.56 -26.37
C ALA A 247 -25.35 -29.05 -26.51
N ALA A 248 -24.53 -29.95 -25.97
CA ALA A 248 -24.79 -31.40 -25.96
C ALA A 248 -25.79 -31.85 -24.88
N ALA A 249 -26.20 -30.95 -23.97
CA ALA A 249 -27.15 -31.29 -22.92
C ALA A 249 -28.59 -31.24 -23.45
N ASP A 250 -29.41 -32.24 -23.11
CA ASP A 250 -30.84 -32.33 -23.49
C ASP A 250 -31.74 -31.30 -22.77
N ARG A 251 -31.17 -30.21 -22.24
CA ARG A 251 -31.89 -29.14 -21.54
C ARG A 251 -31.45 -27.78 -22.06
N ALA A 252 -32.44 -26.90 -22.27
CA ALA A 252 -32.18 -25.51 -22.66
C ALA A 252 -31.19 -24.82 -21.71
N ALA A 253 -30.14 -24.20 -22.27
CA ALA A 253 -29.03 -23.59 -21.53
C ALA A 253 -29.47 -22.64 -20.41
N ARG A 254 -30.49 -21.81 -20.66
CA ARG A 254 -31.06 -20.87 -19.65
C ARG A 254 -31.66 -21.60 -18.46
N SER A 255 -32.37 -22.70 -18.68
CA SER A 255 -32.94 -23.53 -17.60
C SER A 255 -31.85 -24.29 -16.84
N LEU A 256 -30.81 -24.73 -17.56
CA LEU A 256 -29.66 -25.42 -16.99
C LEU A 256 -28.79 -24.51 -16.14
N LEU A 257 -28.62 -23.24 -16.51
CA LEU A 257 -27.79 -22.28 -15.78
C LEU A 257 -28.59 -21.29 -14.93
N ARG A 258 -29.92 -21.35 -14.93
CA ARG A 258 -30.81 -20.44 -14.18
C ARG A 258 -30.46 -18.96 -14.37
N THR A 259 -30.03 -18.60 -15.57
CA THR A 259 -29.67 -17.23 -15.97
C THR A 259 -30.63 -16.76 -17.07
N PRO A 260 -31.00 -15.46 -17.09
CA PRO A 260 -31.88 -14.90 -18.10
C PRO A 260 -31.33 -15.01 -19.53
N ASP A 261 -30.01 -14.96 -19.71
CA ASP A 261 -29.38 -15.02 -21.03
C ASP A 261 -28.06 -15.81 -21.04
N VAL A 262 -27.86 -16.59 -22.10
CA VAL A 262 -26.65 -17.40 -22.34
C VAL A 262 -26.23 -17.22 -23.78
N ARG A 263 -24.95 -16.89 -24.01
CA ARG A 263 -24.38 -16.70 -25.35
C ARG A 263 -23.25 -17.70 -25.54
N ALA A 264 -23.35 -18.57 -26.53
CA ALA A 264 -22.20 -19.33 -26.98
C ALA A 264 -21.35 -18.41 -27.89
N ALA A 265 -20.07 -18.24 -27.58
CA ALA A 265 -19.17 -17.62 -28.52
C ALA A 265 -18.98 -18.58 -29.70
N SER A 266 -19.21 -18.09 -30.91
CA SER A 266 -18.73 -18.75 -32.13
C SER A 266 -17.20 -18.70 -32.09
N ASP A 267 -16.52 -19.84 -32.22
CA ASP A 267 -15.06 -19.87 -32.33
C ASP A 267 -14.63 -18.91 -33.47
N PRO A 268 -13.69 -17.97 -33.24
CA PRO A 268 -13.18 -17.11 -34.31
C PRO A 268 -12.32 -17.88 -35.32
N ASP A 269 -11.84 -19.07 -34.96
CA ASP A 269 -10.98 -19.91 -35.79
C ASP A 269 -11.57 -21.32 -35.87
N GLY A 270 -12.35 -21.56 -36.92
CA GLY A 270 -12.70 -22.90 -37.40
C GLY A 270 -11.77 -23.33 -38.52
#